data_AF-A0AAN6H145-F1
#
_entry.id   AF-A0AAN6H145-F1
#
_cell.length_a   1.000
_cell.length_b   1.000
_cell.length_c   1.000
_cell.angle_alpha   90.00
_cell.angle_beta   90.00
_cell.angle_gamma   90.00
#
_symmetry.space_group_name_H-M   'P 1'
#
loop_
_entity.id
_entity.type
_entity.pdbx_description
1 polymer ?
#
loop_
_entity_poly.entity_id
_entity_poly.type
_entity_poly.pdbx_seq_one_letter_code
_entity_poly.pdbx_strand_id
1 'polypeptide(L)' 'MMKCMMAFHDESQKAIKQGHTWSKVRESTAEIQQRLRSMKFELPGDGEEVVVGRYEELMQALTEKFASVVDE' A
#
# COMPACT_ATOMS: atom_id res chain seq x y z
N MET A 1 0.71 0.75 10.59
CA MET A 1 1.41 1.80 9.81
C MET A 1 2.74 1.35 9.20
N MET A 2 3.83 1.16 9.98
CA MET A 2 5.18 0.87 9.41
C MET A 2 5.22 -0.35 8.48
N LYS A 3 4.51 -1.43 8.85
CA LYS A 3 4.38 -2.64 8.04
C LYS A 3 3.87 -2.35 6.61
N CYS A 4 2.80 -1.55 6.49
CA CYS A 4 2.21 -1.20 5.19
C CYS A 4 3.16 -0.33 4.34
N MET A 5 3.89 0.60 4.96
CA MET A 5 4.86 1.45 4.26
C MET A 5 6.04 0.64 3.71
N MET A 6 6.59 -0.26 4.52
CA MET A 6 7.68 -1.15 4.10
C MET A 6 7.23 -2.10 3.00
N ALA A 7 6.04 -2.69 3.12
CA ALA A 7 5.52 -3.57 2.09
C ALA A 7 5.30 -2.84 0.75
N PHE A 8 4.77 -1.62 0.77
CA PHE A 8 4.63 -0.81 -0.46
C PHE A 8 5.98 -0.54 -1.11
N HIS A 9 6.99 -0.20 -0.31
CA HIS A 9 8.35 0.01 -0.79
C HIS A 9 8.90 -1.26 -1.45
N ASP A 10 8.79 -2.41 -0.78
CA ASP A 10 9.39 -3.66 -1.26
C ASP A 10 8.69 -4.17 -2.53
N GLU A 11 7.37 -4.09 -2.61
CA GLU A 11 6.63 -4.44 -3.84
C GLU A 11 6.93 -3.47 -4.99
N SER A 12 7.05 -2.17 -4.70
CA SER A 12 7.49 -1.19 -5.70
C SER A 12 8.88 -1.53 -6.23
N GLN A 13 9.83 -1.86 -5.35
CA GLN A 13 11.18 -2.26 -5.75
C GLN A 13 11.17 -3.53 -6.60
N LYS A 14 10.31 -4.51 -6.29
CA LYS A 14 10.14 -5.72 -7.13
C LYS A 14 9.64 -5.38 -8.53
N ALA A 15 8.59 -4.57 -8.64
CA ALA A 15 8.03 -4.17 -9.93
C ALA A 15 9.06 -3.40 -10.79
N ILE A 16 9.85 -2.51 -10.17
CA ILE A 16 10.95 -1.81 -10.88
C ILE A 16 12.01 -2.81 -11.36
N LYS A 17 12.40 -3.78 -10.53
CA LYS A 17 13.38 -4.82 -10.92
C LYS A 17 12.89 -5.73 -12.04
N GLN A 18 11.57 -5.90 -12.18
CA GLN A 18 10.94 -6.64 -13.29
C GLN A 18 10.87 -5.82 -14.59
N GLY A 19 11.21 -4.54 -14.56
CA GLY A 19 11.30 -3.68 -15.75
C GLY A 19 10.15 -2.68 -15.91
N HIS A 20 9.19 -2.64 -14.98
CA HIS A 20 8.16 -1.59 -15.00
C HIS A 20 8.77 -0.23 -14.67
N THR A 21 8.24 0.84 -15.26
CA THR A 21 8.68 2.20 -14.96
C THR A 21 8.05 2.70 -13.66
N TRP A 22 8.75 3.60 -12.96
CA TRP A 22 8.21 4.21 -11.75
C TRP A 22 6.89 4.96 -12.00
N SER A 23 6.74 5.62 -13.14
CA SER A 23 5.51 6.32 -13.50
C SER A 23 4.31 5.36 -13.53
N LYS A 24 4.46 4.19 -14.17
CA LYS A 24 3.41 3.16 -14.22
C LYS A 24 3.04 2.66 -12.83
N VAL A 25 4.02 2.30 -12.01
CA VAL A 25 3.78 1.85 -10.61
C VAL A 25 3.08 2.93 -9.81
N ARG A 26 3.53 4.19 -9.91
CA ARG A 26 2.97 5.33 -9.18
C ARG A 26 1.52 5.61 -9.58
N GLU A 27 1.21 5.58 -10.87
CA GLU A 27 -0.12 5.84 -11.39
C GLU A 27 -1.08 4.72 -11.01
N SER A 28 -0.68 3.47 -11.22
CA SER A 28 -1.50 2.31 -10.85
C SER A 28 -1.74 2.20 -9.34
N THR A 29 -0.86 2.72 -8.49
CA THR A 29 -0.98 2.64 -7.03
C THR A 29 -1.36 3.96 -6.36
N ALA A 30 -1.86 4.95 -7.10
CA ALA A 30 -2.15 6.29 -6.58
C ALA A 30 -3.12 6.27 -5.37
N GLU A 31 -4.15 5.42 -5.42
CA GLU A 31 -5.10 5.24 -4.32
C GLU A 31 -4.44 4.66 -3.07
N ILE A 32 -3.60 3.63 -3.22
CA ILE A 32 -2.84 3.03 -2.12
C ILE A 32 -1.94 4.07 -1.46
N GLN A 33 -1.25 4.91 -2.25
CA GLN A 33 -0.42 6.00 -1.73
C GLN A 33 -1.22 7.04 -0.96
N GLN A 34 -2.46 7.33 -1.37
CA GLN A 34 -3.36 8.22 -0.62
C GLN A 34 -3.71 7.60 0.74
N ARG A 35 -4.16 6.34 0.76
CA ARG A 35 -4.50 5.63 2.00
C ARG A 35 -3.31 5.51 2.95
N LEU A 36 -2.11 5.20 2.43
CA LEU A 36 -0.89 5.13 3.23
C LEU A 36 -0.56 6.46 3.93
N ARG A 37 -0.75 7.60 3.25
CA ARG A 37 -0.53 8.94 3.82
C ARG A 37 -1.59 9.32 4.85
N SER A 38 -2.79 8.75 4.75
CA SER A 38 -3.88 8.99 5.69
C SER A 38 -3.72 8.27 7.03
N MET A 39 -2.91 7.19 7.11
CA MET A 39 -2.70 6.42 8.35
C MET A 39 -2.18 7.24 9.55
N LYS A 40 -1.60 8.43 9.32
CA LYS A 40 -1.15 9.31 10.41
C LYS A 40 -2.30 10.03 11.14
N PHE A 41 -3.51 9.99 10.59
CA PHE A 41 -4.69 10.67 11.14
C PHE A 41 -5.63 9.72 11.90
N GLU A 42 -5.21 8.47 12.14
CA GLU A 42 -5.96 7.54 12.97
C GLU A 42 -6.09 8.08 14.40
N LEU A 43 -7.29 7.93 14.99
CA LEU A 43 -7.59 8.42 16.32
C LEU A 43 -7.38 7.31 17.35
N PRO A 44 -6.60 7.53 18.41
CA PRO A 44 -6.45 6.53 19.48
C PRO A 44 -7.78 6.13 20.16
N GLY A 45 -8.80 6.99 20.09
CA GLY A 45 -10.13 6.73 20.64
C GLY A 45 -10.95 5.68 19.88
N ASP A 46 -10.59 5.36 18.63
CA ASP A 46 -11.28 4.32 17.83
C ASP A 46 -10.98 2.90 18.34
N GLY A 47 -9.94 2.74 19.17
CA GLY A 47 -9.48 1.46 19.68
C GLY A 47 -8.49 0.75 18.75
N GLU A 48 -7.64 -0.09 19.33
CA GLU A 48 -6.56 -0.78 18.61
C GLU A 48 -7.09 -1.69 17.49
N GLU A 49 -8.11 -2.52 17.79
CA GLU A 49 -8.65 -3.49 16.83
C GLU A 49 -9.20 -2.82 15.56
N VAL A 50 -9.88 -1.69 15.69
CA VAL A 50 -10.43 -0.94 14.54
C VAL A 50 -9.30 -0.39 13.67
N VAL A 51 -8.28 0.20 14.28
CA VAL A 51 -7.13 0.77 13.56
C VAL A 51 -6.29 -0.33 12.91
N VAL A 52 -6.09 -1.46 13.59
CA VAL A 52 -5.38 -2.62 13.03
C VAL A 52 -6.16 -3.22 11.87
N GLY A 53 -7.49 -3.38 11.98
CA GLY A 53 -8.34 -3.85 10.90
C GLY A 53 -8.23 -3.00 9.63
N ARG A 54 -8.27 -1.66 9.77
CA ARG A 54 -8.04 -0.74 8.63
C ARG A 54 -6.67 -0.95 7.97
N TYR A 55 -5.63 -1.26 8.75
CA TYR A 55 -4.29 -1.54 8.20
C TYR A 55 -4.22 -2.90 7.50
N GLU A 56 -4.93 -3.91 7.98
CA GLU A 56 -5.01 -5.22 7.33
C GLU A 56 -5.74 -5.14 5.99
N GLU A 57 -6.87 -4.42 5.95
CA GLU A 57 -7.59 -4.12 4.70
C GLU A 57 -6.69 -3.39 3.70
N LEU A 58 -5.93 -2.38 4.16
CA LEU A 58 -4.97 -1.69 3.30
C LEU A 58 -3.87 -2.62 2.81
N MET A 59 -3.40 -3.54 3.65
CA MET A 59 -2.36 -4.49 3.30
C MET A 59 -2.85 -5.47 2.22
N GLN A 60 -4.09 -5.94 2.33
CA GLN A 60 -4.72 -6.77 1.33
C GLN A 60 -4.89 -6.01 0.00
N ALA A 61 -5.46 -4.81 0.04
CA ALA A 61 -5.67 -3.98 -1.15
C ALA A 61 -4.34 -3.66 -1.86
N LEU A 62 -3.27 -3.42 -1.11
CA LEU A 62 -1.93 -3.24 -1.66
C LEU A 62 -1.45 -4.50 -2.40
N THR A 63 -1.59 -5.68 -1.77
CA THR A 63 -1.13 -6.94 -2.36
C THR A 63 -1.87 -7.26 -3.64
N GLU A 64 -3.20 -7.11 -3.65
CA GLU A 64 -4.04 -7.29 -4.84
C GLU A 64 -3.67 -6.29 -5.94
N LYS A 65 -3.39 -5.03 -5.57
CA LYS A 65 -3.03 -4.02 -6.56
C LYS A 65 -1.67 -4.29 -7.21
N PHE A 66 -0.66 -4.69 -6.44
CA PHE A 66 0.64 -5.03 -7.01
C PHE A 66 0.58 -6.30 -7.87
N ALA A 67 -0.23 -7.30 -7.51
CA ALA A 67 -0.49 -8.44 -8.38
C ALA A 67 -1.04 -7.98 -9.75
N SER A 68 -2.02 -7.07 -9.75
CA SER A 68 -2.58 -6.52 -10.98
C SER A 68 -1.61 -5.67 -11.82
N VAL A 69 -0.58 -5.08 -11.20
CA VAL A 69 0.44 -4.28 -11.91
C VAL A 69 1.49 -5.16 -12.58
N VAL A 70 1.76 -6.33 -12.01
CA VAL A 70 2.73 -7.30 -12.55
C VAL A 70 2.13 -8.11 -13.72
N ASP A 71 0.81 -8.35 -13.69
CA ASP A 71 0.09 -9.07 -14.75
C ASP A 71 -0.24 -8.20 -15.99
N GLU A 72 -0.04 -6.87 -15.93
CA GLU A 72 -0.20 -5.90 -17.04
C GLU A 72 1.11 -5.57 -17.75
#